data_AF-A9XDF0-F1
#
_entry.id   AF-A9XDF0-F1
#
_cell.length_a   1.000
_cell.length_b   1.000
_cell.length_c   1.000
_cell.angle_alpha   90.00
_cell.angle_beta   90.00
_cell.angle_gamma   90.00
#
_symmetry.space_group_name_H-M   'P 1'
#
loop_
_entity.id
_entity.type
_entity.pdbx_description
1 polymer ?
#
loop_
_entity_poly.entity_id
_entity_poly.type
_entity_poly.pdbx_seq_one_letter_code
_entity_poly.pdbx_strand_id
1 'polypeptide(L)'
;ALVSSIDELAKAIGKKIQAAGLEAEANKNTSLLAGAYAISTLITEKLGKLKSEELKDKIDAAKKCSEDFSAKLKDNHADLGLANGNVTDVNAKKAILKTDNPGDKGVQELKKLIESVEDLAKGAQE
;
A
#
# COMPACT_ATOMS: atom_id res chain seq x y z
N ALA A 1 9.27 -5.84 4.92
CA ALA A 1 9.96 -4.55 4.68
C ALA A 1 9.18 -3.65 3.72
N LEU A 2 9.02 -3.99 2.43
CA LEU A 2 8.29 -3.12 1.47
C LEU A 2 6.84 -2.86 1.88
N VAL A 3 6.10 -3.89 2.30
CA VAL A 3 4.72 -3.71 2.77
C VAL A 3 4.68 -2.75 3.97
N SER A 4 5.60 -2.91 4.92
CA SER A 4 5.74 -2.02 6.09
C SER A 4 6.09 -0.57 5.70
N SER A 5 6.78 -0.34 4.57
CA SER A 5 7.06 1.02 4.11
C SER A 5 5.79 1.78 3.69
N ILE A 6 4.73 1.08 3.27
CA ILE A 6 3.43 1.70 2.99
C ILE A 6 2.78 2.22 4.28
N ASP A 7 2.96 1.53 5.42
CA ASP A 7 2.51 2.04 6.72
C ASP A 7 3.23 3.34 7.11
N GLU A 8 4.52 3.47 6.79
CA GLU A 8 5.28 4.70 7.01
C GLU A 8 4.78 5.83 6.09
N LEU A 9 4.46 5.52 4.82
CA LEU A 9 3.83 6.49 3.92
C LEU A 9 2.46 6.94 4.43
N ALA A 10 1.67 6.05 5.04
CA ALA A 10 0.38 6.39 5.62
C ALA A 10 0.50 7.44 6.75
N LYS A 11 1.62 7.48 7.48
CA LYS A 11 1.88 8.52 8.50
C LYS A 11 2.14 9.90 7.91
N ALA A 12 2.52 9.98 6.63
CA ALA A 12 2.76 11.23 5.91
C ALA A 12 1.50 11.78 5.22
N ILE A 13 0.34 11.13 5.35
CA ILE A 13 -0.93 11.66 4.82
C ILE A 13 -1.24 13.02 5.45
N GLY A 14 -1.54 14.00 4.61
CA GLY A 14 -1.88 15.36 5.04
C GLY A 14 -0.68 16.09 5.67
N LYS A 15 0.55 15.75 5.24
CA LYS A 15 1.79 16.33 5.78
C LYS A 15 2.69 16.94 4.70
N LYS A 16 3.53 17.87 5.11
CA LYS A 16 4.69 18.39 4.37
C LYS A 16 5.93 18.44 5.25
N ILE A 17 7.09 18.56 4.63
CA ILE A 17 8.35 18.78 5.34
C ILE A 17 8.47 20.27 5.73
N GLN A 18 8.86 20.52 6.97
CA GLN A 18 9.25 21.81 7.55
C GLN A 18 10.53 21.62 8.37
N ALA A 19 11.10 22.70 8.88
CA ALA A 19 12.33 22.66 9.67
C ALA A 19 12.27 21.71 10.88
N ALA A 20 11.09 21.56 11.49
CA ALA A 20 10.86 20.68 12.65
C ALA A 20 10.43 19.24 12.28
N GLY A 21 10.35 18.90 10.98
CA GLY A 21 9.88 17.60 10.51
C GLY A 21 8.55 17.68 9.75
N LEU A 22 7.65 16.73 10.00
CA LEU A 22 6.36 16.64 9.29
C LEU A 22 5.29 17.53 9.94
N GLU A 23 4.89 18.56 9.21
CA GLU A 23 3.81 19.49 9.60
C GLU A 23 2.56 19.29 8.74
N ALA A 24 1.42 19.82 9.18
CA ALA A 24 0.16 19.67 8.46
C ALA A 24 0.15 20.35 7.07
N GLU A 25 -0.35 19.62 6.07
CA GLU A 25 -0.66 20.08 4.71
C GLU A 25 -1.79 19.22 4.17
N ALA A 26 -3.03 19.61 4.48
CA ALA A 26 -4.20 18.79 4.20
C ALA A 26 -4.46 18.63 2.70
N ASN A 27 -4.93 17.45 2.31
CA ASN A 27 -5.50 17.16 0.99
C ASN A 27 -4.53 17.33 -0.19
N LYS A 28 -3.23 17.08 0.05
CA LYS A 28 -2.16 17.13 -0.96
C LYS A 28 -1.47 15.78 -1.18
N ASN A 29 -2.26 14.69 -1.30
CA ASN A 29 -1.75 13.32 -1.20
C ASN A 29 -1.52 12.58 -2.54
N THR A 30 -1.73 13.21 -3.71
CA THR A 30 -1.63 12.49 -5.00
C THR A 30 -0.27 11.83 -5.22
N SER A 31 0.83 12.56 -5.01
CA SER A 31 2.19 12.02 -5.21
C SER A 31 2.55 10.96 -4.17
N LEU A 32 2.07 11.12 -2.93
CA LEU A 32 2.22 10.12 -1.86
C LEU A 32 1.58 8.79 -2.27
N LEU A 33 0.35 8.82 -2.80
CA LEU A 33 -0.34 7.62 -3.28
C LEU A 33 0.29 7.03 -4.54
N ALA A 34 0.80 7.86 -5.46
CA ALA A 34 1.58 7.38 -6.58
C ALA A 34 2.82 6.60 -6.12
N GLY A 35 3.48 7.06 -5.05
CA GLY A 35 4.57 6.35 -4.39
C GLY A 35 4.14 5.01 -3.79
N ALA A 36 3.00 4.98 -3.08
CA ALA A 36 2.46 3.73 -2.53
C ALA A 36 2.10 2.72 -3.64
N TYR A 37 1.55 3.17 -4.77
CA TYR A 37 1.30 2.33 -5.94
C TYR A 37 2.59 1.81 -6.60
N ALA A 38 3.62 2.64 -6.69
CA ALA A 38 4.92 2.18 -7.18
C ALA A 38 5.52 1.09 -6.27
N ILE A 39 5.36 1.20 -4.96
CA ILE A 39 5.78 0.16 -4.01
C ILE A 39 4.93 -1.10 -4.14
N SER A 40 3.61 -0.97 -4.35
CA SER A 40 2.72 -2.14 -4.51
C SER A 40 3.08 -2.96 -5.73
N THR A 41 3.35 -2.31 -6.87
CA THR A 41 3.81 -2.98 -8.10
C THR A 41 5.20 -3.61 -7.93
N LEU A 42 6.12 -2.96 -7.21
CA LEU A 42 7.41 -3.53 -6.87
C LEU A 42 7.27 -4.78 -5.99
N ILE A 43 6.33 -4.81 -5.04
CA ILE A 43 6.04 -6.00 -4.23
C ILE A 43 5.61 -7.16 -5.13
N THR A 44 4.69 -6.93 -6.09
CA THR A 44 4.26 -7.94 -7.06
C THR A 44 5.45 -8.49 -7.87
N GLU A 45 6.32 -7.60 -8.36
CA GLU A 45 7.52 -8.00 -9.11
C GLU A 45 8.47 -8.87 -8.27
N LYS A 46 8.71 -8.50 -7.01
CA LYS A 46 9.59 -9.26 -6.11
C LYS A 46 8.99 -10.62 -5.77
N LEU A 47 7.70 -10.69 -5.46
CA LEU A 47 7.00 -11.95 -5.19
C LEU A 47 7.04 -12.88 -6.41
N GLY A 48 6.85 -12.35 -7.61
CA GLY A 48 6.96 -13.13 -8.85
C GLY A 48 8.36 -13.67 -9.16
N LYS A 49 9.40 -13.13 -8.53
CA LYS A 49 10.79 -13.59 -8.65
C LYS A 49 11.20 -14.60 -7.58
N LEU A 50 10.41 -14.76 -6.51
CA LEU A 50 10.67 -15.77 -5.49
C LEU A 50 10.38 -17.17 -6.05
N LYS A 51 11.31 -18.10 -5.83
CA LYS A 51 11.17 -19.50 -6.23
C LYS A 51 11.39 -20.38 -5.01
N SER A 52 10.33 -21.06 -4.58
CA SER A 52 10.35 -22.10 -3.56
C SER A 52 9.22 -23.07 -3.86
N GLU A 53 9.51 -24.37 -3.96
CA GLU A 53 8.49 -25.40 -4.18
C GLU A 53 7.62 -25.58 -2.93
N GLU A 54 8.25 -25.57 -1.76
CA GLU A 54 7.58 -25.72 -0.46
C GLU A 54 6.67 -24.52 -0.13
N LEU A 55 7.08 -23.31 -0.49
CA LEU A 55 6.33 -22.08 -0.20
C LEU A 55 5.52 -21.58 -1.41
N LYS A 56 5.39 -22.38 -2.47
CA LYS A 56 4.79 -21.96 -3.73
C LYS A 56 3.39 -21.36 -3.53
N ASP A 57 2.54 -22.04 -2.78
CA ASP A 57 1.16 -21.59 -2.54
C ASP A 57 1.12 -20.27 -1.76
N LYS A 58 2.00 -20.09 -0.77
CA LYS A 58 2.12 -18.84 0.01
C LYS A 58 2.64 -17.68 -0.85
N ILE A 59 3.60 -17.95 -1.74
CA ILE A 59 4.11 -16.97 -2.71
C ILE A 59 2.99 -16.55 -3.67
N ASP A 60 2.25 -17.51 -4.23
CA ASP A 60 1.16 -17.24 -5.18
C ASP A 60 0.02 -16.46 -4.51
N ALA A 61 -0.33 -16.80 -3.26
CA ALA A 61 -1.32 -16.06 -2.47
C ALA A 61 -0.90 -14.61 -2.19
N ALA A 62 0.33 -14.40 -1.68
CA ALA A 62 0.86 -13.06 -1.44
C ALA A 62 0.93 -12.23 -2.73
N LYS A 63 1.32 -12.86 -3.84
CA LYS A 63 1.38 -12.21 -5.16
C LYS A 63 -0.02 -11.76 -5.58
N LYS A 64 -1.01 -12.64 -5.47
CA LYS A 64 -2.41 -12.32 -5.79
C LYS A 64 -2.93 -11.14 -4.97
N CYS A 65 -2.67 -11.11 -3.66
CA CYS A 65 -3.04 -9.97 -2.83
C CYS A 65 -2.35 -8.66 -3.25
N SER A 66 -1.10 -8.71 -3.71
CA SER A 66 -0.38 -7.52 -4.20
C SER A 66 -0.97 -6.98 -5.51
N GLU A 67 -1.41 -7.89 -6.39
CA GLU A 67 -2.09 -7.55 -7.64
C GLU A 67 -3.46 -6.93 -7.35
N ASP A 68 -4.23 -7.52 -6.44
CA ASP A 68 -5.55 -7.03 -6.03
C ASP A 68 -5.44 -5.64 -5.38
N PHE A 69 -4.44 -5.41 -4.52
CA PHE A 69 -4.20 -4.10 -3.93
C PHE A 69 -3.86 -3.05 -4.99
N SER A 70 -2.91 -3.35 -5.88
CA SER A 70 -2.53 -2.43 -6.96
C SER A 70 -3.70 -2.16 -7.92
N ALA A 71 -4.50 -3.19 -8.23
CA ALA A 71 -5.70 -3.05 -9.05
C ALA A 71 -6.73 -2.14 -8.37
N LYS A 72 -6.98 -2.32 -7.07
CA LYS A 72 -7.93 -1.49 -6.32
C LYS A 72 -7.57 0.00 -6.33
N LEU A 73 -6.28 0.31 -6.14
CA LEU A 73 -5.78 1.69 -6.23
C LEU A 73 -6.02 2.29 -7.62
N LYS A 74 -5.71 1.50 -8.66
CA LYS A 74 -5.90 1.90 -10.07
C LYS A 74 -7.39 2.09 -10.40
N ASP A 75 -8.27 1.19 -9.95
CA ASP A 75 -9.71 1.28 -10.21
C ASP A 75 -10.35 2.50 -9.52
N ASN A 76 -9.73 2.99 -8.43
CA ASN A 76 -10.11 4.23 -7.75
C ASN A 76 -9.33 5.46 -8.24
N HIS A 77 -8.69 5.44 -9.42
CA HIS A 77 -7.88 6.56 -9.91
C HIS A 77 -8.64 7.90 -9.98
N ALA A 78 -9.96 7.88 -10.17
CA ALA A 78 -10.78 9.10 -10.16
C ALA A 78 -10.72 9.83 -8.81
N ASP A 79 -10.54 9.10 -7.70
CA ASP A 79 -10.44 9.65 -6.35
C ASP A 79 -8.99 9.75 -5.84
N LEU A 80 -8.10 8.90 -6.36
CA LEU A 80 -6.72 8.74 -5.88
C LEU A 80 -5.66 9.34 -6.82
N GLY A 81 -6.04 9.70 -8.05
CA GLY A 81 -5.19 10.26 -9.09
C GLY A 81 -5.52 11.72 -9.42
N LEU A 82 -6.10 12.46 -8.48
CA LEU A 82 -6.55 13.83 -8.70
C LEU A 82 -5.38 14.78 -9.03
N ALA A 83 -5.60 15.64 -10.01
CA ALA A 83 -4.62 16.65 -10.43
C ALA A 83 -4.27 17.64 -9.30
N ASN A 84 -3.14 18.33 -9.44
CA ASN A 84 -2.67 19.39 -8.51
C ASN A 84 -2.52 18.92 -7.05
N GLY A 85 -2.32 17.63 -6.83
CA GLY A 85 -2.17 17.04 -5.50
C GLY A 85 -3.49 16.79 -4.77
N ASN A 86 -4.66 17.11 -5.33
CA ASN A 86 -5.92 17.32 -4.60
C ASN A 86 -6.57 16.09 -3.94
N VAL A 87 -5.89 14.95 -3.86
CA VAL A 87 -6.41 13.79 -3.11
C VAL A 87 -6.55 14.15 -1.63
N THR A 88 -7.77 14.04 -1.13
CA THR A 88 -8.11 14.34 0.26
C THR A 88 -7.44 13.38 1.23
N ASP A 89 -7.24 13.83 2.47
CA ASP A 89 -6.70 12.97 3.52
C ASP A 89 -7.62 11.76 3.76
N VAL A 90 -8.94 11.96 3.64
CA VAL A 90 -9.94 10.88 3.75
C VAL A 90 -9.74 9.82 2.66
N ASN A 91 -9.61 10.23 1.40
CA ASN A 91 -9.40 9.29 0.29
C ASN A 91 -8.04 8.59 0.41
N ALA A 92 -6.99 9.30 0.84
CA ALA A 92 -5.69 8.69 1.08
C ALA A 92 -5.73 7.67 2.22
N LYS A 93 -6.43 7.97 3.32
CA LYS A 93 -6.61 7.04 4.44
C LYS A 93 -7.33 5.76 4.00
N LYS A 94 -8.43 5.89 3.25
CA LYS A 94 -9.17 4.75 2.68
C LYS A 94 -8.32 3.86 1.76
N ALA A 95 -7.24 4.39 1.21
CA ALA A 95 -6.34 3.69 0.30
C ALA A 95 -5.18 2.97 1.03
N ILE A 96 -4.51 3.63 1.98
CA ILE A 96 -3.25 3.10 2.57
C ILE A 96 -3.16 3.13 4.11
N LEU A 97 -4.12 3.71 4.84
CA LEU A 97 -4.09 3.71 6.31
C LEU A 97 -4.82 2.48 6.85
N LYS A 98 -4.07 1.46 7.31
CA LYS A 98 -4.65 0.21 7.81
C LYS A 98 -5.69 0.35 8.94
N THR A 99 -5.65 1.42 9.72
CA THR A 99 -6.63 1.66 10.80
C THR A 99 -7.92 2.33 10.31
N ASP A 100 -8.01 2.72 9.04
CA ASP A 100 -9.21 3.31 8.45
C ASP A 100 -10.29 2.24 8.18
N ASN A 101 -11.52 2.51 8.61
CA ASN A 101 -12.72 1.70 8.37
C ASN A 101 -13.82 2.69 7.91
N PRO A 102 -14.45 2.53 6.72
CA PRO A 102 -14.69 1.29 5.97
C PRO A 102 -13.56 0.82 5.02
N GLY A 103 -12.58 1.66 4.67
CA GLY A 103 -11.40 1.23 3.91
C GLY A 103 -11.66 0.74 2.47
N ASP A 104 -12.54 1.40 1.72
CA ASP A 104 -13.09 0.94 0.44
C ASP A 104 -12.21 1.23 -0.81
N LYS A 105 -11.03 1.83 -0.64
CA LYS A 105 -10.16 2.27 -1.76
C LYS A 105 -8.80 1.59 -1.82
N GLY A 106 -8.58 0.54 -1.03
CA GLY A 106 -7.33 -0.23 -1.03
C GLY A 106 -6.92 -0.76 0.34
N VAL A 107 -7.41 -0.17 1.44
CA VAL A 107 -7.03 -0.61 2.79
C VAL A 107 -7.38 -2.07 3.08
N GLN A 108 -8.51 -2.56 2.57
CA GLN A 108 -8.90 -3.96 2.74
C GLN A 108 -7.93 -4.91 2.03
N GLU A 109 -7.53 -4.58 0.81
CA GLU A 109 -6.56 -5.34 0.03
C GLU A 109 -5.14 -5.23 0.63
N LEU A 110 -4.77 -4.07 1.16
CA LEU A 110 -3.49 -3.86 1.86
C LEU A 110 -3.40 -4.73 3.12
N LYS A 111 -4.48 -4.84 3.92
CA LYS A 111 -4.52 -5.73 5.09
C LYS A 111 -4.27 -7.19 4.70
N LYS A 112 -4.97 -7.68 3.67
CA LYS A 112 -4.79 -9.04 3.13
C LYS A 112 -3.37 -9.27 2.61
N LEU A 113 -2.78 -8.27 1.95
CA LEU A 113 -1.39 -8.33 1.51
C LEU A 113 -0.41 -8.42 2.69
N ILE A 114 -0.61 -7.62 3.74
CA ILE A 114 0.19 -7.69 4.97
C ILE A 114 0.13 -9.10 5.55
N GLU A 115 -1.07 -9.61 5.79
CA GLU A 115 -1.30 -10.94 6.37
C GLU A 115 -0.64 -12.05 5.53
N SER A 116 -0.86 -12.03 4.21
CA SER A 116 -0.27 -13.04 3.30
C SER A 116 1.26 -13.00 3.27
N VAL A 117 1.84 -11.80 3.37
CA VAL A 117 3.31 -11.63 3.41
C VAL A 117 3.88 -12.05 4.77
N GLU A 118 3.15 -11.83 5.86
CA GLU A 118 3.52 -12.33 7.19
C GLU A 118 3.51 -13.86 7.24
N ASP A 119 2.50 -14.49 6.66
CA ASP A 119 2.40 -15.96 6.62
C ASP A 119 3.47 -16.60 5.73
N LEU A 120 3.81 -15.94 4.60
CA LEU A 120 4.96 -16.32 3.79
C LEU A 120 6.27 -16.19 4.58
N ALA A 121 6.45 -15.08 5.32
CA ALA A 121 7.65 -14.85 6.11
C ALA A 121 7.82 -15.88 7.24
N LYS A 122 6.73 -16.22 7.94
CA LYS A 122 6.73 -17.29 8.96
C LYS A 122 7.09 -18.64 8.34
N GLY A 123 6.47 -18.98 7.20
CA GLY A 123 6.79 -20.22 6.50
C GLY A 123 8.23 -20.33 6.01
N ALA A 124 8.91 -19.20 5.76
CA ALA A 124 10.32 -19.20 5.38
C ALA A 124 11.30 -19.26 6.57
N GLN A 125 10.80 -19.15 7.80
CA GLN A 125 11.59 -19.22 9.04
C GLN A 125 11.51 -20.60 9.73
N GLU A 126 10.55 -21.43 9.32
CA GLU A 126 10.40 -22.84 9.70
C GLU A 126 11.40 -23.72 8.94
#